data_AF-A0A0G1M4H6-F1
#
_entry.id   AF-A0A0G1M4H6-F1
#
_cell.length_a   1.000
_cell.length_b   1.000
_cell.length_c   1.000
_cell.angle_alpha   90.00
_cell.angle_beta   90.00
_cell.angle_gamma   90.00
#
_symmetry.space_group_name_H-M   'P 1'
#
loop_
_entity.id
_entity.type
_entity.pdbx_description
1 polymer ?
#
loop_
_entity_poly.entity_id
_entity_poly.type
_entity_poly.pdbx_seq_one_letter_code
_entity_poly.pdbx_strand_id
1 'polypeptide(L)'
;MNRQISFIKHLVQGDLLWIGYAALWIIFPLGQFIRYQLSEETPIYFVEIISAVIILLMILKIFPIIKKLYNPPFVAWIGFIIVLILSLILTPLSVDENNFALAFLYLARYFVASSLFLVGLVIDGRMKKRILKLMLMAGTGLAISGLVQYLVFPYFGPLANEGWDPHLFRIAASFFDPGFAGYIYASSLLMLIGLKSEFKLSKIAWSIMMGILFFRRYYCLGQWVKESGLSGKIVSWPG
;
A
#
# COMPACT_ATOMS: atom_id res chain seq x y z
N MET A 1 35.59 5.69 -21.54
CA MET A 1 35.12 6.95 -20.94
C MET A 1 33.72 7.39 -21.43
N ASN A 2 33.44 7.41 -22.74
CA ASN A 2 32.12 7.86 -23.27
C ASN A 2 30.90 7.04 -22.80
N ARG A 3 31.00 5.71 -22.60
CA ARG A 3 29.88 4.91 -22.10
C ARG A 3 29.49 5.20 -20.66
N GLN A 4 30.45 5.43 -19.76
CA GLN A 4 30.15 5.76 -18.36
C GLN A 4 29.50 7.14 -18.25
N ILE A 5 29.95 8.12 -19.03
CA ILE A 5 29.35 9.46 -19.06
C ILE A 5 27.93 9.42 -19.64
N SER A 6 27.68 8.61 -20.68
CA SER A 6 26.35 8.36 -21.24
C SER A 6 25.42 7.67 -20.23
N PHE A 7 25.91 6.64 -19.52
CA PHE A 7 25.14 5.93 -18.51
C PHE A 7 24.75 6.84 -17.33
N ILE A 8 25.70 7.66 -16.85
CA ILE A 8 25.45 8.67 -15.81
C ILE A 8 24.43 9.71 -16.31
N LYS A 9 24.50 10.14 -17.59
CA LYS A 9 23.50 11.03 -18.18
C LYS A 9 22.10 10.41 -18.22
N HIS A 10 21.94 9.14 -18.58
CA HIS A 10 20.63 8.46 -18.55
C HIS A 10 20.10 8.25 -17.12
N LEU A 11 20.99 7.92 -16.18
CA LEU A 11 20.69 7.90 -14.74
C LEU A 11 20.14 9.25 -14.28
N VAL A 12 20.72 10.36 -14.74
CA VAL A 12 20.33 11.73 -14.40
C VAL A 12 19.08 12.20 -15.17
N GLN A 13 18.89 11.83 -16.44
CA GLN A 13 17.87 12.37 -17.38
C GLN A 13 16.41 12.00 -17.07
N GLY A 14 16.13 11.20 -16.05
CA GLY A 14 14.75 10.89 -15.62
C GLY A 14 14.29 9.51 -16.09
N ASP A 15 14.99 8.92 -17.05
CA ASP A 15 14.56 7.69 -17.69
C ASP A 15 14.49 6.50 -16.73
N LEU A 16 15.55 6.32 -15.93
CA LEU A 16 15.61 5.19 -15.02
C LEU A 16 14.56 5.25 -13.89
N LEU A 17 14.21 6.46 -13.43
CA LEU A 17 13.22 6.65 -12.37
C LEU A 17 11.83 6.26 -12.84
N TRP A 18 11.44 6.65 -14.05
CA TRP A 18 10.13 6.26 -14.56
C TRP A 18 10.08 4.75 -14.84
N ILE A 19 11.16 4.15 -15.34
CA ILE A 19 11.22 2.70 -15.60
C ILE A 19 11.05 1.94 -14.29
N GLY A 20 11.81 2.32 -13.25
CA GLY A 20 11.69 1.70 -11.93
C GLY A 20 10.27 1.85 -11.36
N TYR A 21 9.70 3.06 -11.41
CA TYR A 21 8.34 3.30 -10.92
C TYR A 21 7.27 2.56 -11.73
N ALA A 22 7.44 2.43 -13.05
CA ALA A 22 6.55 1.61 -13.88
C ALA A 22 6.67 0.12 -13.54
N ALA A 23 7.89 -0.39 -13.36
CA ALA A 23 8.16 -1.76 -12.95
C ALA A 23 7.53 -2.08 -11.59
N LEU A 24 7.58 -1.14 -10.65
CA LEU A 24 6.90 -1.24 -9.36
C LEU A 24 5.41 -1.55 -9.55
N TRP A 25 4.69 -0.79 -10.38
CA TRP A 25 3.26 -0.99 -10.59
C TRP A 25 2.91 -2.24 -11.40
N ILE A 26 3.84 -2.76 -12.20
CA ILE A 26 3.69 -4.05 -12.90
C ILE A 26 3.83 -5.22 -11.92
N ILE A 27 4.74 -5.10 -10.95
CA ILE A 27 5.04 -6.14 -9.96
C ILE A 27 4.07 -6.06 -8.77
N PHE A 28 3.53 -4.88 -8.46
CA PHE A 28 2.66 -4.64 -7.32
C PHE A 28 1.48 -5.64 -7.22
N PRO A 29 0.78 -6.01 -8.32
CA PRO A 29 -0.27 -7.04 -8.26
C PRO A 29 0.17 -8.42 -7.82
N LEU A 30 1.48 -8.72 -7.81
CA LEU A 30 2.01 -10.01 -7.35
C LEU A 30 2.06 -10.10 -5.81
N GLY A 31 1.94 -8.97 -5.10
CA GLY A 31 1.73 -8.91 -3.66
C GLY A 31 2.63 -9.84 -2.84
N GLN A 32 2.00 -10.74 -2.08
CA GLN A 32 2.69 -11.67 -1.17
C GLN A 32 3.40 -12.82 -1.88
N PHE A 33 3.12 -13.07 -3.16
CA PHE A 33 3.74 -14.17 -3.91
C PHE A 33 5.24 -13.96 -4.14
N ILE A 34 5.74 -12.73 -3.97
CA ILE A 34 7.16 -12.39 -4.12
C ILE A 34 7.68 -11.78 -2.82
N ARG A 35 7.75 -12.62 -1.79
CA ARG A 35 8.36 -12.31 -0.50
C ARG A 35 9.55 -13.23 -0.22
N TYR A 36 10.53 -12.69 0.49
CA TYR A 36 11.62 -13.45 1.08
C TYR A 36 11.47 -13.42 2.60
N GLN A 37 11.44 -14.59 3.23
CA GLN A 37 11.29 -14.68 4.68
C GLN A 37 12.67 -14.50 5.34
N LEU A 38 12.91 -13.34 5.97
CA LEU A 38 14.17 -13.09 6.70
C LEU A 38 14.15 -13.73 8.10
N SER A 39 13.05 -13.52 8.83
CA SER A 39 12.72 -14.19 10.10
C SER A 39 11.21 -14.52 10.13
N GLU A 40 10.73 -15.29 11.10
CA GLU A 40 9.30 -15.61 11.24
C GLU A 40 8.40 -14.36 11.22
N GLU A 41 8.87 -13.26 11.81
CA GLU A 41 8.11 -12.02 11.96
C GLU A 41 8.42 -10.97 10.87
N THR A 42 9.47 -11.17 10.06
CA THR A 42 9.96 -10.15 9.11
C THR A 42 10.08 -10.65 7.67
N PRO A 43 8.96 -10.80 6.94
CA PRO A 43 9.04 -10.97 5.50
C PRO A 43 9.50 -9.65 4.84
N ILE A 44 10.46 -9.75 3.92
CA ILE A 44 10.85 -8.66 3.03
C ILE A 44 10.13 -8.86 1.69
N TYR A 45 9.40 -7.85 1.25
CA TYR A 45 8.68 -7.90 -0.01
C TYR A 45 9.54 -7.36 -1.15
N PHE A 46 9.46 -7.99 -2.32
CA PHE A 46 10.21 -7.54 -3.49
C PHE A 46 9.83 -6.12 -3.93
N VAL A 47 8.55 -5.75 -3.72
CA VAL A 47 8.05 -4.38 -3.88
C VAL A 47 8.82 -3.38 -3.02
N GLU A 48 9.26 -3.76 -1.81
CA GLU A 48 10.01 -2.88 -0.91
C GLU A 48 11.42 -2.65 -1.39
N ILE A 49 12.08 -3.70 -1.89
CA ILE A 49 13.43 -3.63 -2.46
C ILE A 49 13.42 -2.69 -3.67
N ILE A 50 12.47 -2.89 -4.59
CA ILE A 50 12.32 -2.01 -5.77
C ILE A 50 12.03 -0.57 -5.33
N SER A 51 11.15 -0.39 -4.35
CA SER A 51 10.82 0.94 -3.82
C SER A 51 12.07 1.62 -3.24
N ALA A 52 12.86 0.92 -2.44
CA ALA A 52 14.09 1.45 -1.86
C ALA A 52 15.09 1.88 -2.94
N VAL A 53 15.25 1.08 -4.00
CA VAL A 53 16.10 1.43 -5.16
C VAL A 53 15.59 2.69 -5.85
N ILE A 54 14.28 2.81 -6.09
CA ILE A 54 13.68 4.02 -6.70
C ILE A 54 13.93 5.25 -5.83
N ILE A 55 13.74 5.13 -4.51
CA ILE A 55 13.97 6.24 -3.57
C ILE A 55 15.45 6.64 -3.56
N LEU A 56 16.37 5.68 -3.56
CA LEU A 56 17.80 5.98 -3.65
C LEU A 56 18.13 6.76 -4.93
N LEU A 57 17.63 6.30 -6.08
CA LEU A 57 17.80 7.00 -7.36
C LEU A 57 17.17 8.40 -7.36
N MET A 58 16.06 8.58 -6.64
CA MET A 58 15.34 9.85 -6.54
C MET A 58 16.11 10.84 -5.66
N ILE A 59 16.64 10.40 -4.51
CA ILE A 59 17.41 11.24 -3.59
C ILE A 59 18.60 11.88 -4.31
N LEU A 60 19.28 11.13 -5.18
CA LEU A 60 20.38 11.65 -6.02
C LEU A 60 19.95 12.82 -6.93
N LYS A 61 18.65 12.95 -7.24
CA LYS A 61 18.09 14.01 -8.10
C LYS A 61 17.35 15.10 -7.34
N ILE A 62 16.99 14.88 -6.08
CA ILE A 62 16.07 15.78 -5.38
C ILE A 62 16.77 17.01 -4.81
N PHE A 63 18.08 16.95 -4.55
CA PHE A 63 18.88 18.08 -4.03
C PHE A 63 18.71 19.42 -4.79
N PRO A 64 18.74 19.47 -6.15
CA PRO A 64 18.47 20.72 -6.88
C PRO A 64 17.01 21.20 -6.81
N ILE A 65 16.07 20.31 -6.45
CA ILE A 65 14.61 20.58 -6.43
C ILE A 65 14.13 21.01 -5.04
N ILE A 66 14.77 20.52 -3.96
CA ILE A 66 14.42 20.85 -2.56
C ILE A 66 14.41 22.37 -2.33
N LYS A 67 15.31 23.14 -2.97
CA LYS A 67 15.36 24.61 -2.87
C LYS A 67 14.06 25.31 -3.34
N LYS A 68 13.17 24.59 -4.03
CA LYS A 68 11.94 25.11 -4.63
C LYS A 68 10.67 24.54 -3.98
N LEU A 69 10.78 23.67 -2.98
CA LEU A 69 9.67 22.86 -2.48
C LEU A 69 9.17 23.33 -1.10
N TYR A 70 8.50 24.50 -1.07
CA TYR A 70 7.50 24.82 -0.04
C TYR A 70 6.11 24.37 -0.50
N ASN A 71 5.96 23.09 -0.85
CA ASN A 71 4.69 22.54 -1.31
C ASN A 71 4.00 21.82 -0.14
N PRO A 72 2.71 22.07 0.18
CA PRO A 72 2.02 21.45 1.30
C PRO A 72 2.19 19.92 1.46
N PRO A 73 2.17 19.09 0.39
CA PRO A 73 2.40 17.66 0.50
C PRO A 73 3.81 17.29 0.97
N PHE A 74 4.83 18.08 0.60
CA PHE A 74 6.20 17.86 1.06
C PHE A 74 6.35 18.16 2.55
N VAL A 75 5.74 19.25 3.02
CA VAL A 75 5.72 19.62 4.44
C VAL A 75 4.99 18.57 5.28
N ALA A 76 3.83 18.10 4.81
CA ALA A 76 3.08 17.02 5.47
C ALA A 76 3.91 15.73 5.57
N TRP A 77 4.65 15.38 4.53
CA TRP A 77 5.54 14.23 4.56
C TRP A 77 6.70 14.40 5.55
N ILE A 78 7.34 15.57 5.61
CA ILE A 78 8.36 15.85 6.63
C ILE A 78 7.78 15.68 8.03
N GLY A 79 6.58 16.23 8.29
CA GLY A 79 5.89 16.06 9.57
C GLY A 79 5.64 14.58 9.90
N PHE A 80 5.21 13.79 8.91
CA PHE A 80 5.05 12.35 9.06
C PHE A 80 6.38 11.64 9.40
N ILE A 81 7.48 11.96 8.72
CA ILE A 81 8.80 11.38 9.02
C ILE A 81 9.28 11.77 10.43
N ILE A 82 9.02 13.01 10.87
CA ILE A 82 9.35 13.43 12.24
C ILE A 82 8.58 12.58 13.26
N VAL A 83 7.26 12.39 13.06
CA VAL A 83 6.44 11.54 13.94
C VAL A 83 6.98 10.11 13.97
N LEU A 84 7.33 9.55 12.82
CA LEU A 84 7.94 8.23 12.72
C LEU A 84 9.25 8.13 13.52
N ILE A 85 10.16 9.09 13.35
CA ILE A 85 11.43 9.11 14.10
C ILE A 85 11.20 9.28 15.60
N LEU A 86 10.32 10.19 16.00
CA LEU A 86 9.95 10.39 17.40
C LEU A 86 9.35 9.12 18.01
N SER A 87 8.53 8.38 17.25
CA SER A 87 7.97 7.12 17.72
C SER A 87 9.05 6.08 18.07
N LEU A 88 10.14 6.03 17.29
CA LEU A 88 11.27 5.14 17.57
C LEU A 88 12.08 5.65 18.78
N ILE A 89 12.33 6.96 18.89
CA ILE A 89 13.08 7.54 20.01
C ILE A 89 12.33 7.37 21.34
N LEU A 90 11.01 7.52 21.33
CA LEU A 90 10.15 7.37 22.51
C LEU A 90 9.83 5.91 22.84
N THR A 91 10.30 4.96 22.02
CA THR A 91 10.16 3.53 22.34
C THR A 91 10.96 3.24 23.63
N PRO A 92 10.35 2.62 24.66
CA PRO A 92 11.01 2.39 25.93
C PRO A 92 12.34 1.63 25.76
N LEU A 93 13.38 2.05 26.48
CA LEU A 93 14.70 1.40 26.47
C LEU A 93 14.68 -0.02 27.08
N SER A 94 13.58 -0.44 27.70
CA SER A 94 13.37 -1.80 28.21
C SER A 94 13.01 -2.82 27.13
N VAL A 95 12.97 -2.39 25.87
CA VAL A 95 12.70 -3.25 24.72
C VAL A 95 13.97 -4.01 24.35
N ASP A 96 13.86 -5.34 24.26
CA ASP A 96 14.94 -6.25 23.84
C ASP A 96 15.63 -5.77 22.55
N GLU A 97 16.94 -6.03 22.40
CA GLU A 97 17.75 -5.56 21.26
C GLU A 97 17.15 -6.01 19.91
N ASN A 98 16.57 -7.22 19.87
CA ASN A 98 15.89 -7.76 18.69
C ASN A 98 14.64 -6.94 18.33
N ASN A 99 13.89 -6.50 19.32
CA ASN A 99 12.67 -5.71 19.13
C ASN A 99 12.98 -4.28 18.68
N PHE A 100 14.12 -3.71 19.10
CA PHE A 100 14.57 -2.41 18.59
C PHE A 100 14.98 -2.49 17.11
N ALA A 101 15.74 -3.52 16.72
CA ALA A 101 16.09 -3.75 15.31
C ALA A 101 14.84 -3.95 14.44
N LEU A 102 13.87 -4.71 14.95
CA LEU A 102 12.55 -4.89 14.32
C LEU A 102 11.83 -3.55 14.12
N ALA A 103 11.74 -2.71 15.17
CA ALA A 103 11.11 -1.40 15.11
C ALA A 103 11.80 -0.48 14.08
N PHE A 104 13.13 -0.52 13.99
CA PHE A 104 13.89 0.20 12.98
C PHE A 104 13.58 -0.27 11.55
N LEU A 105 13.44 -1.59 11.32
CA LEU A 105 13.05 -2.12 10.01
C LEU A 105 11.64 -1.66 9.60
N TYR A 106 10.70 -1.61 10.54
CA TYR A 106 9.37 -1.03 10.29
C TYR A 106 9.44 0.47 9.96
N LEU A 107 10.28 1.22 10.69
CA LEU A 107 10.54 2.64 10.38
C LEU A 107 11.04 2.82 8.94
N ALA A 108 12.03 2.01 8.53
CA ALA A 108 12.58 2.04 7.19
C ALA A 108 11.52 1.70 6.12
N ARG A 109 10.66 0.70 6.38
CA ARG A 109 9.53 0.33 5.52
C ARG A 109 8.57 1.51 5.32
N TYR A 110 8.15 2.17 6.40
CA TYR A 110 7.26 3.33 6.30
C TYR A 110 7.91 4.53 5.63
N PHE A 111 9.21 4.76 5.88
CA PHE A 111 9.98 5.80 5.19
C PHE A 111 10.01 5.55 3.68
N VAL A 112 10.38 4.35 3.24
CA VAL A 112 10.45 3.99 1.82
C VAL A 112 9.06 4.09 1.17
N ALA A 113 8.05 3.47 1.78
CA ALA A 113 6.69 3.43 1.23
C ALA A 113 6.09 4.84 1.12
N SER A 114 6.23 5.66 2.16
CA SER A 114 5.73 7.04 2.12
C SER A 114 6.49 7.84 1.07
N SER A 115 7.82 7.76 1.02
CA SER A 115 8.67 8.53 0.08
C SER A 115 8.33 8.33 -1.39
N LEU A 116 7.68 7.22 -1.78
CA LEU A 116 7.27 6.97 -3.16
C LEU A 116 6.37 8.06 -3.73
N PHE A 117 5.64 8.81 -2.90
CA PHE A 117 4.83 9.93 -3.39
C PHE A 117 5.71 11.06 -3.97
N LEU A 118 6.93 11.25 -3.46
CA LEU A 118 7.87 12.28 -3.91
C LEU A 118 8.31 12.05 -5.35
N VAL A 119 8.34 10.78 -5.78
CA VAL A 119 8.66 10.41 -7.17
C VAL A 119 7.68 11.10 -8.13
N GLY A 120 6.40 11.19 -7.76
CA GLY A 120 5.37 11.88 -8.54
C GLY A 120 5.56 13.41 -8.65
N LEU A 121 6.41 14.01 -7.83
CA LEU A 121 6.77 15.44 -7.90
C LEU A 121 7.91 15.69 -8.91
N VAL A 122 8.74 14.69 -9.19
CA VAL A 122 9.94 14.81 -10.04
C VAL A 122 9.71 14.26 -11.45
N ILE A 123 8.74 13.34 -11.61
CA ILE A 123 8.43 12.76 -12.92
C ILE A 123 7.70 13.75 -13.84
N ASP A 124 8.16 13.82 -15.09
CA ASP A 124 7.57 14.65 -16.14
C ASP A 124 6.08 14.39 -16.38
N GLY A 125 5.33 15.44 -16.71
CA GLY A 125 3.87 15.36 -16.93
C GLY A 125 3.42 14.34 -17.98
N ARG A 126 4.23 14.12 -19.03
CA ARG A 126 3.96 13.06 -20.03
C ARG A 126 4.03 11.66 -19.42
N MET A 127 5.04 11.42 -18.59
CA MET A 127 5.27 10.13 -17.92
C MET A 127 4.31 9.90 -16.77
N LYS A 128 3.91 10.97 -16.07
CA LYS A 128 2.86 10.95 -15.04
C LYS A 128 1.55 10.34 -15.55
N LYS A 129 1.09 10.72 -16.76
CA LYS A 129 -0.11 10.13 -17.37
C LYS A 129 0.02 8.62 -17.60
N ARG A 130 1.20 8.16 -18.06
CA ARG A 130 1.47 6.73 -18.28
C ARG A 130 1.46 5.96 -16.95
N ILE A 131 2.08 6.52 -15.91
CA ILE A 131 2.11 5.94 -14.57
C ILE A 131 0.72 5.86 -13.97
N LEU A 132 -0.09 6.91 -14.07
CA LEU A 132 -1.48 6.87 -13.61
C LEU A 132 -2.28 5.78 -14.32
N LYS A 133 -2.05 5.57 -15.63
CA LYS A 133 -2.67 4.45 -16.36
C LYS A 133 -2.20 3.10 -15.83
N LEU A 134 -0.90 2.92 -15.55
CA LEU A 134 -0.36 1.69 -14.97
C LEU A 134 -0.91 1.41 -13.56
N MET A 135 -0.94 2.42 -12.70
CA MET A 135 -1.55 2.35 -11.37
C MET A 135 -3.01 1.90 -11.46
N LEU A 136 -3.76 2.45 -12.43
CA LEU A 136 -5.16 2.10 -12.62
C LEU A 136 -5.30 0.66 -13.09
N MET A 137 -4.47 0.23 -14.03
CA MET A 137 -4.45 -1.15 -14.52
C MET A 137 -4.08 -2.13 -13.40
N ALA A 138 -3.08 -1.81 -12.58
CA ALA A 138 -2.66 -2.61 -11.44
C ALA A 138 -3.79 -2.75 -10.40
N GLY A 139 -4.38 -1.62 -10.00
CA GLY A 139 -5.51 -1.60 -9.07
C GLY A 139 -6.76 -2.33 -9.59
N THR A 140 -7.06 -2.17 -10.88
CA THR A 140 -8.16 -2.90 -11.54
C THR A 140 -7.88 -4.40 -11.62
N GLY A 141 -6.65 -4.80 -11.96
CA GLY A 141 -6.24 -6.20 -11.96
C GLY A 141 -6.31 -6.84 -10.56
N LEU A 142 -5.96 -6.08 -9.53
CA LEU A 142 -6.11 -6.48 -8.12
C LEU A 142 -7.58 -6.61 -7.70
N ALA A 143 -8.45 -5.74 -8.21
CA ALA A 143 -9.89 -5.84 -8.01
C ALA A 143 -10.46 -7.11 -8.62
N ILE A 144 -10.14 -7.37 -9.89
CA ILE A 144 -10.60 -8.57 -10.60
C ILE A 144 -10.04 -9.83 -9.94
N SER A 145 -8.75 -9.89 -9.66
CA SER A 145 -8.13 -11.06 -9.02
C SER A 145 -8.68 -11.32 -7.63
N GLY A 146 -8.97 -10.30 -6.82
CA GLY A 146 -9.63 -10.49 -5.53
C GLY A 146 -11.08 -10.98 -5.64
N LEU A 147 -11.83 -10.54 -6.65
CA LEU A 147 -13.16 -11.11 -6.93
C LEU A 147 -13.06 -12.57 -7.36
N VAL A 148 -12.14 -12.91 -8.27
CA VAL A 148 -11.89 -14.30 -8.68
C VAL A 148 -11.48 -15.15 -7.48
N GLN A 149 -10.55 -14.66 -6.65
CA GLN A 149 -10.14 -15.32 -5.42
C GLN A 149 -11.34 -15.57 -4.51
N TYR A 150 -12.24 -14.58 -4.32
CA TYR A 150 -13.40 -14.76 -3.46
C TYR A 150 -14.38 -15.82 -3.98
N LEU A 151 -14.57 -15.91 -5.31
CA LEU A 151 -15.45 -16.90 -5.91
C LEU A 151 -14.87 -18.33 -5.88
N VAL A 152 -13.56 -18.47 -6.09
CA VAL A 152 -12.90 -19.78 -6.16
C VAL A 152 -12.45 -20.27 -4.79
N PHE A 153 -12.02 -19.35 -3.93
CA PHE A 153 -11.42 -19.64 -2.62
C PHE A 153 -11.94 -18.66 -1.55
N PRO A 154 -13.23 -18.75 -1.17
CA PRO A 154 -13.86 -17.82 -0.22
C PRO A 154 -13.37 -17.99 1.24
N TYR A 155 -12.73 -19.11 1.55
CA TYR A 155 -12.31 -19.48 2.90
C TYR A 155 -10.81 -19.77 2.96
N PHE A 156 -10.09 -18.99 3.76
CA PHE A 156 -8.64 -19.10 3.92
C PHE A 156 -8.19 -20.08 5.01
N GLY A 157 -9.09 -20.79 5.69
CA GLY A 157 -8.70 -21.73 6.74
C GLY A 157 -7.71 -22.83 6.33
N PRO A 158 -7.72 -23.36 5.09
CA PRO A 158 -6.67 -24.29 4.66
C PRO A 158 -5.26 -23.67 4.68
N LEU A 159 -5.16 -22.34 4.56
CA LEU A 159 -3.89 -21.62 4.64
C LEU A 159 -3.48 -21.26 6.07
N ALA A 160 -4.29 -21.57 7.08
CA ALA A 160 -3.93 -21.32 8.48
C ALA A 160 -2.68 -22.12 8.91
N ASN A 161 -2.50 -23.30 8.33
CA ASN A 161 -1.31 -24.13 8.55
C ASN A 161 -0.03 -23.47 7.98
N GLU A 162 -0.17 -22.53 7.05
CA GLU A 162 0.91 -21.77 6.43
C GLU A 162 1.11 -20.39 7.11
N GLY A 163 0.49 -20.19 8.28
CA GLY A 163 0.60 -18.96 9.08
C GLY A 163 -0.32 -17.82 8.65
N TRP A 164 -1.29 -18.06 7.77
CA TRP A 164 -2.26 -17.04 7.35
C TRP A 164 -3.46 -16.98 8.30
N ASP A 165 -3.91 -15.78 8.66
CA ASP A 165 -5.12 -15.59 9.44
C ASP A 165 -6.34 -16.17 8.67
N PRO A 166 -7.13 -17.10 9.27
CA PRO A 166 -8.29 -17.72 8.64
C PRO A 166 -9.41 -16.71 8.41
N HIS A 167 -9.30 -15.99 7.29
CA HIS A 167 -10.32 -15.07 6.84
C HIS A 167 -11.50 -15.81 6.20
N LEU A 168 -12.68 -15.64 6.79
CA LEU A 168 -13.95 -16.18 6.29
C LEU A 168 -14.65 -15.16 5.39
N PHE A 169 -14.90 -15.56 4.13
CA PHE A 169 -15.70 -14.80 3.16
C PHE A 169 -15.19 -13.37 2.92
N ARG A 170 -13.87 -13.21 2.83
CA ARG A 170 -13.23 -11.92 2.55
C ARG A 170 -12.50 -11.91 1.22
N ILE A 171 -12.51 -10.75 0.58
CA ILE A 171 -11.67 -10.50 -0.59
C ILE A 171 -10.33 -10.07 -0.03
N ALA A 172 -9.28 -10.83 -0.34
CA ALA A 172 -7.91 -10.58 0.12
C ALA A 172 -6.94 -10.32 -1.04
N ALA A 173 -7.37 -10.64 -2.27
CA ALA A 173 -6.57 -10.52 -3.49
C ALA A 173 -5.20 -11.22 -3.35
N SER A 174 -4.20 -10.81 -4.14
CA SER A 174 -2.83 -11.35 -4.07
C SER A 174 -2.04 -10.95 -2.82
N PHE A 175 -2.63 -10.11 -1.97
CA PHE A 175 -2.03 -9.68 -0.71
C PHE A 175 -2.43 -10.54 0.47
N PHE A 176 -3.42 -11.43 0.30
CA PHE A 176 -3.98 -12.27 1.36
C PHE A 176 -4.37 -11.46 2.61
N ASP A 177 -4.65 -10.16 2.41
CA ASP A 177 -5.03 -9.20 3.46
C ASP A 177 -6.26 -8.40 2.99
N PRO A 178 -7.42 -8.58 3.63
CA PRO A 178 -8.65 -7.88 3.26
C PRO A 178 -8.62 -6.36 3.46
N GLY A 179 -7.86 -5.88 4.44
CA GLY A 179 -7.70 -4.45 4.70
C GLY A 179 -6.94 -3.77 3.58
N PHE A 180 -5.81 -4.37 3.18
CA PHE A 180 -4.96 -3.91 2.10
C PHE A 180 -5.70 -3.94 0.75
N ALA A 181 -6.45 -5.03 0.47
CA ALA A 181 -7.32 -5.08 -0.70
C ALA A 181 -8.35 -3.95 -0.71
N GLY A 182 -8.97 -3.66 0.45
CA GLY A 182 -9.90 -2.54 0.62
C GLY A 182 -9.27 -1.18 0.30
N TYR A 183 -8.05 -0.93 0.81
CA TYR A 183 -7.33 0.31 0.52
C TYR A 183 -7.01 0.47 -0.97
N ILE A 184 -6.56 -0.60 -1.64
CA ILE A 184 -6.28 -0.56 -3.08
C ILE A 184 -7.56 -0.25 -3.86
N TYR A 185 -8.69 -0.85 -3.51
CA TYR A 185 -9.94 -0.66 -4.25
C TYR A 185 -10.47 0.75 -4.06
N ALA A 186 -10.48 1.25 -2.83
CA ALA A 186 -10.86 2.62 -2.53
C ALA A 186 -9.96 3.63 -3.26
N SER A 187 -8.65 3.43 -3.21
CA SER A 187 -7.67 4.32 -3.88
C SER A 187 -7.81 4.29 -5.40
N SER A 188 -8.02 3.10 -5.99
CA SER A 188 -8.22 2.94 -7.43
C SER A 188 -9.50 3.60 -7.91
N LEU A 189 -10.57 3.49 -7.13
CA LEU A 189 -11.83 4.18 -7.42
C LEU A 189 -11.69 5.70 -7.30
N LEU A 190 -11.03 6.20 -6.25
CA LEU A 190 -10.73 7.63 -6.12
C LEU A 190 -9.94 8.14 -7.32
N MET A 191 -8.98 7.35 -7.81
CA MET A 191 -8.21 7.72 -8.99
C MET A 191 -9.06 7.73 -10.26
N LEU A 192 -9.99 6.78 -10.44
CA LEU A 192 -10.97 6.78 -11.54
C LEU A 192 -11.85 8.03 -11.52
N ILE A 193 -12.35 8.41 -10.35
CA ILE A 193 -13.18 9.60 -10.16
C ILE A 193 -12.36 10.87 -10.44
N GLY A 194 -11.14 10.96 -9.89
CA GLY A 194 -10.25 12.11 -10.06
C GLY A 194 -9.77 12.30 -11.50
N LEU A 195 -9.57 11.22 -12.26
CA LEU A 195 -9.25 11.28 -13.70
C LEU A 195 -10.43 11.75 -14.55
N LYS A 196 -11.67 11.59 -14.06
CA LYS A 196 -12.92 11.97 -14.71
C LYS A 196 -13.53 13.22 -14.09
N SER A 197 -12.78 14.26 -13.75
CA SER A 197 -13.33 15.49 -13.14
C SER A 197 -14.29 16.32 -14.04
N GLU A 198 -14.94 15.69 -15.02
CA GLU A 198 -16.17 16.14 -15.69
C GLU A 198 -17.43 15.33 -15.29
N PHE A 199 -17.30 14.21 -14.58
CA PHE A 199 -18.45 13.41 -14.14
C PHE A 199 -19.01 13.93 -12.81
N LYS A 200 -20.19 14.54 -12.87
CA LYS A 200 -21.08 14.91 -11.75
C LYS A 200 -21.58 13.72 -10.90
N LEU A 201 -20.90 12.56 -10.93
CA LEU A 201 -21.26 11.38 -10.14
C LEU A 201 -20.80 11.52 -8.68
N SER A 202 -20.98 12.73 -8.12
CA SER A 202 -20.63 13.08 -6.76
C SER A 202 -21.78 12.69 -5.81
N LYS A 203 -21.41 12.23 -4.62
CA LYS A 203 -22.29 11.82 -3.51
C LYS A 203 -23.03 10.49 -3.69
N ILE A 204 -23.78 10.25 -4.77
CA ILE A 204 -24.61 9.02 -4.87
C ILE A 204 -23.76 7.74 -4.98
N ALA A 205 -22.73 7.73 -5.82
CA ALA A 205 -21.80 6.60 -5.91
C ALA A 205 -21.03 6.36 -4.60
N TRP A 206 -20.71 7.45 -3.89
CA TRP A 206 -20.12 7.42 -2.55
C TRP A 206 -21.08 6.86 -1.50
N SER A 207 -22.37 7.22 -1.54
CA SER A 207 -23.41 6.71 -0.63
C SER A 207 -23.74 5.25 -0.91
N ILE A 208 -23.77 4.82 -2.18
CA ILE A 208 -23.97 3.41 -2.55
C ILE A 208 -22.76 2.58 -2.12
N MET A 209 -21.54 3.09 -2.33
CA MET A 209 -20.32 2.40 -1.91
C MET A 209 -20.19 2.31 -0.39
N MET A 210 -20.42 3.41 0.33
CA MET A 210 -20.47 3.38 1.80
C MET A 210 -21.59 2.46 2.28
N GLY A 211 -22.73 2.43 1.58
CA GLY A 211 -23.81 1.47 1.78
C GLY A 211 -23.32 0.04 1.66
N ILE A 212 -22.62 -0.34 0.59
CA ILE A 212 -22.08 -1.71 0.38
C ILE A 212 -21.03 -2.07 1.44
N LEU A 213 -20.15 -1.13 1.79
CA LEU A 213 -19.12 -1.34 2.82
C LEU A 213 -19.72 -1.48 4.23
N PHE A 214 -20.77 -0.71 4.55
CA PHE A 214 -21.51 -0.85 5.81
C PHE A 214 -22.38 -2.11 5.84
N PHE A 215 -23.10 -2.43 4.77
CA PHE A 215 -23.96 -3.62 4.69
C PHE A 215 -23.17 -4.92 4.90
N ARG A 216 -21.93 -4.96 4.40
CA ARG A 216 -21.01 -6.09 4.60
C ARG A 216 -20.56 -6.24 6.06
N ARG A 217 -20.34 -5.13 6.78
CA ARG A 217 -20.02 -5.16 8.21
C ARG A 217 -21.18 -5.74 9.03
N TYR A 218 -22.42 -5.44 8.66
CA TYR A 218 -23.62 -5.98 9.32
C TYR A 218 -23.90 -7.45 8.97
N TYR A 219 -23.71 -7.87 7.72
CA TYR A 219 -23.91 -9.27 7.32
C TYR A 219 -22.88 -10.21 7.96
N CYS A 220 -21.60 -9.80 8.04
CA CYS A 220 -20.57 -10.56 8.75
C CYS A 220 -20.83 -10.62 10.26
N LEU A 221 -21.35 -9.54 10.87
CA LEU A 221 -21.74 -9.58 12.29
C LEU A 221 -22.89 -10.58 12.52
N GLY A 222 -23.88 -10.60 11.63
CA GLY A 222 -25.03 -11.49 11.72
C GLY A 222 -24.70 -12.98 11.54
N GLN A 223 -23.74 -13.32 10.68
CA GLN A 223 -23.25 -14.70 10.55
C GLN A 223 -22.37 -15.10 11.73
N TRP A 224 -21.47 -14.23 12.20
CA TRP A 224 -20.66 -14.52 13.39
C TRP A 224 -21.49 -14.73 14.65
N VAL A 225 -22.57 -13.95 14.86
CA VAL A 225 -23.51 -14.14 15.97
C VAL A 225 -24.29 -15.46 15.87
N LYS A 226 -24.60 -15.92 14.66
CA LYS A 226 -25.25 -17.23 14.43
C LYS A 226 -24.29 -18.40 14.66
N GLU A 227 -23.03 -18.27 14.24
CA GLU A 227 -22.01 -19.33 14.33
C GLU A 227 -21.37 -19.43 15.72
N SER A 228 -21.32 -18.33 16.49
CA SER A 228 -20.81 -18.30 17.87
C SER A 228 -21.79 -18.83 18.93
N GLY A 229 -22.98 -19.27 18.54
CA GLY A 229 -24.01 -19.75 19.48
C GLY A 229 -24.56 -18.67 20.42
N LEU A 230 -24.25 -17.39 20.17
CA LEU A 230 -24.63 -16.26 21.02
C LEU A 230 -26.07 -15.76 20.77
N SER A 231 -26.84 -16.41 19.90
CA SER A 231 -28.20 -16.00 19.54
C SER A 231 -29.21 -16.03 20.70
N GLY A 232 -28.82 -16.44 21.90
CA GLY A 232 -29.66 -16.51 23.10
C GLY A 232 -29.16 -15.76 24.34
N LYS A 233 -28.01 -15.06 24.28
CA LYS A 233 -27.49 -14.31 25.44
C LYS A 233 -27.15 -12.87 25.04
N ILE A 234 -28.18 -12.03 25.02
CA ILE A 234 -28.00 -10.58 25.17
C ILE A 234 -27.46 -10.38 26.59
N VAL A 235 -26.13 -10.34 26.72
CA VAL A 235 -25.46 -9.95 27.95
C VAL A 235 -25.72 -8.46 28.12
N SER A 236 -26.49 -8.11 29.14
CA SER A 236 -26.61 -6.76 29.67
C SER A 236 -25.22 -6.25 30.03
N TRP A 237 -24.80 -5.15 29.41
CA TRP A 237 -23.61 -4.41 29.81
C TRP A 237 -23.78 -3.90 31.25
N PRO A 238 -22.83 -4.13 32.18
CA PRO A 238 -22.79 -3.35 33.40
C PRO A 238 -22.27 -1.95 33.05
N GLY A 239 -22.97 -0.93 33.56
CA GLY A 239 -22.59 0.48 33.47
C GLY A 239 -21.39 0.84 34.34
#